data_AF-A0A5C3KAK3-F1
#
_entry.id   AF-A0A5C3KAK3-F1
#
_cell.length_a   1.000
_cell.length_b   1.000
_cell.length_c   1.000
_cell.angle_alpha   90.00
_cell.angle_beta   90.00
_cell.angle_gamma   90.00
#
_symmetry.space_group_name_H-M   'P 1'
#
loop_
_entity.id
_entity.type
_entity.pdbx_description
1 polymer ?
#
loop_
_entity_poly.entity_id
_entity_poly.type
_entity_poly.pdbx_seq_one_letter_code
_entity_poly.pdbx_strand_id
1 'polypeptide(L)'
;VGHTLQACTRDIRMHVIRLPKELASECKAAGFDSRRVVLVDTPGFDTSGRDSKALARIMEWVAKQVTRGATLGGVVYMCDISANRVNGAARVNVEQLEKMLGESNALQRVVLVTAAWDEVKADIGARREEELCSSFWKELIARGAVVKQTGGLHGSDPSGHVEVLRHILQSLGT
;
A
#
# COMPACT_ATOMS: atom_id res chain seq x y z
N VAL A 1 -4.19 -17.22 2.50
CA VAL A 1 -4.99 -16.24 3.28
C VAL A 1 -6.25 -15.95 2.48
N GLY A 2 -7.41 -15.91 3.13
CA GLY A 2 -8.74 -15.69 2.51
C GLY A 2 -9.28 -16.87 1.70
N HIS A 3 -10.37 -17.50 2.14
CA HIS A 3 -11.07 -18.57 1.40
C HIS A 3 -12.54 -18.20 1.13
N THR A 4 -12.91 -16.95 1.41
CA THR A 4 -14.30 -16.46 1.35
C THR A 4 -14.31 -15.00 0.90
N LEU A 5 -15.46 -14.54 0.38
CA LEU A 5 -15.69 -13.15 -0.04
C LEU A 5 -15.79 -12.15 1.14
N GLN A 6 -15.65 -12.59 2.39
CA GLN A 6 -15.65 -11.70 3.55
C GLN A 6 -14.24 -11.11 3.79
N ALA A 7 -14.20 -9.84 4.21
CA ALA A 7 -12.97 -9.19 4.64
C ALA A 7 -12.28 -10.01 5.74
N CYS A 8 -11.03 -10.41 5.48
CA CYS A 8 -10.23 -11.23 6.39
C CYS A 8 -9.71 -10.40 7.58
N THR A 9 -9.46 -9.11 7.36
CA THR A 9 -8.97 -8.17 8.37
C THR A 9 -10.12 -7.28 8.83
N ARG A 10 -10.49 -7.39 10.10
CA ARG A 10 -11.58 -6.61 10.73
C ARG A 10 -11.07 -5.51 11.67
N ASP A 11 -9.81 -5.61 12.06
CA ASP A 11 -9.13 -4.73 13.01
C ASP A 11 -7.75 -4.33 12.48
N ILE A 12 -7.30 -3.14 12.88
CA ILE A 12 -5.96 -2.66 12.56
C ILE A 12 -4.95 -3.47 13.38
N ARG A 13 -3.96 -4.07 12.72
CA ARG A 13 -2.91 -4.90 13.34
C ARG A 13 -1.53 -4.34 13.02
N MET A 14 -0.63 -4.40 14.00
CA MET A 14 0.75 -3.95 13.86
C MET A 14 1.69 -5.14 13.83
N HIS A 15 2.58 -5.17 12.84
CA HIS A 15 3.60 -6.18 12.67
C HIS A 15 4.96 -5.51 12.63
N VAL A 16 5.76 -5.68 13.68
CA VAL A 16 7.16 -5.25 13.66
C VAL A 16 7.92 -6.19 12.73
N ILE A 17 8.55 -5.66 11.70
CA ILE A 17 9.29 -6.46 10.73
C ILE A 17 10.80 -6.28 10.91
N ARG A 18 11.54 -7.35 10.64
CA ARG A 18 12.98 -7.28 10.44
C ARG A 18 13.24 -7.02 8.97
N LEU A 19 13.89 -5.91 8.65
CA LEU A 19 14.26 -5.60 7.27
C LEU A 19 15.26 -6.64 6.74
N PRO A 20 15.15 -7.03 5.45
CA PRO A 20 16.21 -7.73 4.73
C PRO A 20 17.56 -6.99 4.87
N LYS A 21 18.68 -7.74 4.82
CA LYS A 21 20.03 -7.16 5.05
C LYS A 21 20.35 -6.01 4.09
N GLU A 22 19.93 -6.13 2.83
CA GLU A 22 20.12 -5.05 1.84
C GLU A 22 19.41 -3.77 2.29
N LEU A 23 18.10 -3.85 2.59
CA LEU A 23 17.31 -2.69 3.05
C LEU A 23 17.78 -2.13 4.40
N ALA A 24 18.22 -2.99 5.31
CA ALA A 24 18.76 -2.53 6.60
C ALA A 24 20.03 -1.67 6.41
N SER A 25 20.86 -2.02 5.43
CA SER A 25 22.07 -1.26 5.10
C SER A 25 21.72 0.08 4.44
N GLU A 26 20.74 0.10 3.53
CA GLU A 26 20.19 1.32 2.93
C GLU A 26 19.58 2.25 3.99
N CYS A 27 18.76 1.72 4.91
CA CYS A 27 18.20 2.48 6.03
C CYS A 27 19.27 3.08 6.93
N LYS A 28 20.34 2.32 7.21
CA LYS A 28 21.46 2.84 8.00
C LYS A 28 22.17 3.99 7.29
N ALA A 29 22.40 3.88 5.99
CA ALA A 29 22.98 4.96 5.19
C ALA A 29 22.08 6.21 5.16
N ALA A 30 20.77 6.03 5.19
CA ALA A 30 19.78 7.11 5.23
C ALA A 30 19.49 7.65 6.66
N GLY A 31 20.20 7.20 7.70
CA GLY A 31 20.03 7.69 9.07
C GLY A 31 18.82 7.11 9.84
N PHE A 32 18.30 5.97 9.41
CA PHE A 32 17.17 5.25 10.04
C PHE A 32 17.61 4.04 10.89
N ASP A 33 18.88 3.92 11.24
CA ASP A 33 19.49 2.76 11.90
C ASP A 33 18.86 2.37 13.25
N SER A 34 18.31 3.34 13.96
CA SER A 34 17.66 3.20 15.26
C SER A 34 16.13 3.06 15.17
N ARG A 35 15.55 3.10 13.96
CA ARG A 35 14.10 3.06 13.76
C ARG A 35 13.60 1.64 13.52
N ARG A 36 12.47 1.31 14.16
CA ARG A 36 11.73 0.07 13.90
C ARG A 36 10.75 0.30 12.76
N VAL A 37 10.77 -0.58 11.76
CA VAL A 37 9.74 -0.60 10.71
C VAL A 37 8.57 -1.45 11.17
N VAL A 38 7.37 -0.89 11.07
CA VAL A 38 6.12 -1.53 11.46
C VAL A 38 5.20 -1.55 10.24
N LEU A 39 4.79 -2.74 9.83
CA LEU A 39 3.69 -2.90 8.87
C LEU A 39 2.37 -2.86 9.61
N VAL A 40 1.44 -2.07 9.08
CA VAL A 40 0.10 -1.91 9.64
C VAL A 40 -0.87 -2.57 8.67
N ASP A 41 -1.40 -3.73 9.06
CA ASP A 41 -2.46 -4.39 8.31
C ASP A 41 -3.81 -3.77 8.70
N THR A 42 -4.63 -3.42 7.72
CA THR A 42 -5.86 -2.67 7.92
C THR A 42 -7.04 -3.36 7.27
N PRO A 43 -8.26 -3.21 7.81
CA PRO A 43 -9.47 -3.57 7.06
C PRO A 43 -9.49 -2.88 5.69
N GLY A 44 -9.99 -3.58 4.67
CA GLY A 44 -10.17 -3.01 3.34
C GLY A 44 -11.09 -1.78 3.43
N PHE A 45 -10.65 -0.66 2.86
CA PHE A 45 -11.41 0.59 2.86
C PHE A 45 -12.08 0.89 1.51
N ASP A 46 -11.86 0.01 0.53
CA ASP A 46 -12.38 0.03 -0.84
C ASP A 46 -13.54 -0.98 -1.02
N THR A 47 -14.25 -1.30 0.06
CA THR A 47 -15.41 -2.19 0.03
C THR A 47 -16.71 -1.39 0.14
N SER A 48 -17.66 -1.62 -0.76
CA SER A 48 -19.00 -1.03 -0.66
C SER A 48 -19.77 -1.65 0.53
N GLY A 49 -20.27 -0.83 1.45
CA GLY A 49 -21.15 -1.28 2.56
C GLY A 49 -20.71 -0.79 3.96
N ARG A 50 -20.84 -1.66 4.97
CA ARG A 50 -20.59 -1.37 6.40
C ARG A 50 -19.17 -0.85 6.71
N ASP A 51 -18.22 -1.11 5.82
CA ASP A 51 -16.81 -0.73 5.94
C ASP A 51 -16.49 0.63 5.30
N SER A 52 -17.49 1.42 4.90
CA SER A 52 -17.31 2.83 4.47
C SER A 52 -16.65 3.73 5.53
N LYS A 53 -16.60 3.26 6.79
CA LYS A 53 -15.88 3.92 7.90
C LYS A 53 -14.45 3.41 8.11
N ALA A 54 -13.99 2.41 7.36
CA ALA A 54 -12.65 1.83 7.54
C ALA A 54 -11.56 2.90 7.35
N LEU A 55 -11.64 3.70 6.28
CA LEU A 55 -10.67 4.78 6.05
C LEU A 55 -10.64 5.81 7.19
N ALA A 56 -11.81 6.18 7.73
CA ALA A 56 -11.88 7.08 8.88
C ALA A 56 -11.23 6.47 10.14
N ARG A 57 -11.46 5.18 10.41
CA ARG A 57 -10.81 4.44 11.52
C ARG A 57 -9.29 4.38 11.33
N ILE A 58 -8.82 4.18 10.10
CA ILE A 58 -7.39 4.16 9.76
C ILE A 58 -6.78 5.55 10.00
N MET A 59 -7.40 6.61 9.48
CA MET A 59 -6.93 7.98 9.69
C MET A 59 -6.87 8.36 11.17
N GLU A 60 -7.90 8.03 11.96
CA GLU A 60 -7.93 8.28 13.40
C GLU A 60 -6.81 7.51 14.12
N TRP A 61 -6.60 6.24 13.73
CA TRP A 61 -5.53 5.42 14.29
C TRP A 61 -4.15 5.98 13.96
N VAL A 62 -3.91 6.39 12.70
CA VAL A 62 -2.65 7.01 12.27
C VAL A 62 -2.39 8.30 13.05
N ALA A 63 -3.39 9.18 13.16
CA ALA A 63 -3.27 10.41 13.94
C ALA A 63 -2.88 10.15 15.42
N LYS A 64 -3.46 9.10 16.02
CA LYS A 64 -3.09 8.65 17.38
C LYS A 64 -1.66 8.13 17.48
N GLN A 65 -1.12 7.47 16.44
CA GLN A 65 0.28 7.03 16.47
C GLN A 65 1.25 8.20 16.24
N VAL A 66 0.92 9.12 15.33
CA VAL A 66 1.74 10.31 15.06
C VAL A 66 1.87 11.20 16.30
N THR A 67 0.76 11.41 17.04
CA THR A 67 0.80 12.14 18.32
C THR A 67 1.64 11.44 19.41
N ARG A 68 1.88 10.13 19.28
CA ARG A 68 2.79 9.35 20.14
C ARG A 68 4.23 9.32 19.64
N GLY A 69 4.55 10.11 18.61
CA GLY A 69 5.90 10.22 18.05
C GLY A 69 6.22 9.21 16.94
N ALA A 70 5.24 8.46 16.42
CA ALA A 70 5.47 7.62 15.24
C ALA A 70 5.51 8.48 13.96
N THR A 71 6.30 8.03 12.98
CA THR A 71 6.28 8.60 11.63
C THR A 71 5.44 7.71 10.73
N LEU A 72 4.46 8.26 9.99
CA LEU A 72 3.82 7.53 8.90
C LEU A 72 4.81 7.45 7.73
N GLY A 73 5.35 6.24 7.51
CA GLY A 73 6.38 6.00 6.49
C GLY A 73 5.86 6.14 5.07
N GLY A 74 4.67 5.58 4.82
CA GLY A 74 4.03 5.56 3.50
C GLY A 74 2.79 4.68 3.52
N VAL A 75 2.15 4.53 2.36
CA VAL A 75 0.94 3.72 2.18
C VAL A 75 1.16 2.73 1.06
N VAL A 76 0.82 1.47 1.31
CA VAL A 76 0.75 0.43 0.28
C VAL A 76 -0.73 0.16 0.01
N TYR A 77 -1.21 0.54 -1.17
CA TYR A 77 -2.57 0.25 -1.61
C TYR A 77 -2.53 -0.96 -2.54
N MET A 78 -3.08 -2.10 -2.11
CA MET A 78 -3.04 -3.34 -2.86
C MET A 78 -4.35 -3.57 -3.62
N CYS A 79 -4.23 -3.94 -4.89
CA CYS A 79 -5.33 -4.31 -5.76
C CYS A 79 -5.10 -5.73 -6.31
N ASP A 80 -6.12 -6.57 -6.18
CA ASP A 80 -6.16 -7.89 -6.80
C ASP A 80 -6.49 -7.76 -8.29
N ILE A 81 -5.54 -8.11 -9.15
CA ILE A 81 -5.71 -7.99 -10.60
C ILE A 81 -6.56 -9.12 -11.20
N SER A 82 -6.71 -10.24 -10.47
CA SER A 82 -7.49 -11.42 -10.90
C SER A 82 -9.00 -11.18 -10.72
N ALA A 83 -9.38 -10.37 -9.74
CA ALA A 83 -10.76 -10.02 -9.47
C ALA A 83 -11.43 -9.32 -10.67
N ASN A 84 -12.53 -9.92 -11.16
CA ASN A 84 -13.34 -9.42 -12.29
C ASN A 84 -14.10 -8.10 -12.02
N ARG A 85 -13.93 -7.50 -10.84
CA ARG A 85 -14.59 -6.24 -10.47
C ARG A 85 -13.55 -5.32 -9.86
N VAL A 86 -13.24 -4.25 -10.59
CA VAL A 86 -12.82 -3.01 -9.93
C VAL A 86 -14.05 -2.52 -9.20
N ASN A 87 -14.18 -2.86 -7.91
CA ASN A 87 -15.26 -2.31 -7.09
C ASN A 87 -15.17 -0.79 -7.24
N GLY A 88 -16.31 -0.09 -7.43
CA GLY A 88 -16.31 1.38 -7.55
C GLY A 88 -15.68 2.11 -6.36
N ALA A 89 -15.38 1.38 -5.28
CA ALA A 89 -14.66 1.82 -4.10
C ALA A 89 -13.11 1.72 -4.21
N ALA A 90 -12.55 1.20 -5.32
CA ALA A 90 -11.15 1.39 -5.72
C ALA A 90 -10.86 2.84 -6.16
N ARG A 91 -11.90 3.68 -6.23
CA ARG A 91 -11.74 5.14 -6.26
C ARG A 91 -11.24 5.60 -4.90
N VAL A 92 -9.92 5.66 -4.78
CA VAL A 92 -9.27 6.30 -3.64
C VAL A 92 -9.46 7.81 -3.78
N ASN A 93 -10.04 8.44 -2.76
CA ASN A 93 -10.11 9.91 -2.70
C ASN A 93 -8.72 10.45 -2.37
N VAL A 94 -8.11 11.16 -3.33
CA VAL A 94 -6.76 11.73 -3.20
C VAL A 94 -6.67 12.66 -2.00
N GLU A 95 -7.67 13.52 -1.77
CA GLU A 95 -7.72 14.44 -0.63
C GLU A 95 -7.65 13.69 0.71
N GLN A 96 -8.32 12.53 0.82
CA GLN A 96 -8.30 11.74 2.04
C GLN A 96 -6.95 11.06 2.27
N LEU A 97 -6.32 10.56 1.19
CA LEU A 97 -5.00 9.94 1.27
C LEU A 97 -3.94 10.95 1.68
N GLU A 98 -4.00 12.15 1.12
CA GLU A 98 -3.09 13.25 1.50
C GLU A 98 -3.32 13.72 2.92
N LYS A 99 -4.57 13.86 3.35
CA LYS A 99 -4.89 14.20 4.74
C LYS A 99 -4.30 13.19 5.71
N MET A 100 -4.29 11.90 5.35
CA MET A 100 -3.70 10.85 6.17
C MET A 100 -2.18 10.97 6.25
N LEU A 101 -1.54 11.41 5.16
CA LEU A 101 -0.09 11.55 5.07
C LEU A 101 0.45 12.90 5.60
N GLY A 102 -0.40 13.93 5.67
CA GLY A 102 -0.11 15.19 6.36
C GLY A 102 0.70 16.24 5.59
N GLU A 103 1.07 15.99 4.33
CA GLU A 103 1.93 16.90 3.54
C GLU A 103 1.55 16.94 2.04
N SER A 104 1.80 18.07 1.38
CA SER A 104 1.43 18.31 -0.03
C SER A 104 2.20 17.45 -1.07
N ASN A 105 3.35 16.88 -0.70
CA ASN A 105 4.13 15.96 -1.56
C ASN A 105 4.01 14.50 -1.13
N ALA A 106 3.09 14.19 -0.22
CA ALA A 106 3.16 12.91 0.47
C ALA A 106 2.76 11.71 -0.38
N LEU A 107 2.13 11.93 -1.54
CA LEU A 107 1.77 10.86 -2.47
C LEU A 107 3.00 10.17 -3.09
N GLN A 108 4.19 10.77 -3.02
CA GLN A 108 5.45 10.09 -3.35
C GLN A 108 5.72 8.86 -2.46
N ARG A 109 5.15 8.84 -1.25
CA ARG A 109 5.22 7.73 -0.29
C ARG A 109 4.05 6.75 -0.44
N VAL A 110 3.27 6.85 -1.51
CA VAL A 110 2.19 5.92 -1.86
C VAL A 110 2.67 4.97 -2.95
N VAL A 111 2.57 3.66 -2.66
CA VAL A 111 2.84 2.60 -3.61
C VAL A 111 1.55 1.85 -3.90
N LEU A 112 1.12 1.93 -5.15
CA LEU A 112 -0.03 1.21 -5.71
C LEU A 112 0.46 -0.15 -6.17
N VAL A 113 -0.07 -1.21 -5.59
CA VAL A 113 0.40 -2.58 -5.82
C VAL A 113 -0.67 -3.38 -6.55
N THR A 114 -0.31 -4.01 -7.67
CA THR A 114 -1.13 -5.03 -8.33
C THR A 114 -0.61 -6.42 -7.95
N ALA A 115 -1.50 -7.29 -7.45
CA ALA A 115 -1.19 -8.63 -6.95
C ALA A 115 -2.04 -9.71 -7.64
N ALA A 116 -1.79 -11.00 -7.33
CA ALA A 116 -2.48 -12.17 -7.89
C ALA A 116 -2.32 -12.32 -9.43
N TRP A 117 -1.15 -11.92 -9.94
CA TRP A 117 -0.80 -12.04 -11.36
C TRP A 117 -0.74 -13.49 -11.87
N ASP A 118 -0.58 -14.46 -10.98
CA ASP A 118 -0.61 -15.90 -11.25
C ASP A 118 -2.04 -16.46 -11.43
N GLU A 119 -3.07 -15.72 -11.04
CA GLU A 119 -4.48 -16.13 -11.14
C GLU A 119 -5.19 -15.58 -12.39
N VAL A 120 -4.49 -14.81 -13.23
CA VAL A 120 -5.04 -14.20 -14.45
C VAL A 120 -4.11 -14.42 -15.63
N LYS A 121 -4.66 -14.47 -16.85
CA LYS A 121 -3.83 -14.46 -18.05
C LYS A 121 -3.07 -13.13 -18.16
N ALA A 122 -1.81 -13.19 -18.56
CA ALA A 122 -0.92 -12.03 -18.60
C ALA A 122 -1.48 -10.85 -19.44
N ASP A 123 -2.09 -11.13 -20.59
CA ASP A 123 -2.72 -10.14 -21.46
C ASP A 123 -3.93 -9.46 -20.80
N ILE A 124 -4.75 -10.23 -20.10
CA ILE A 124 -5.90 -9.72 -19.35
C ILE A 124 -5.43 -8.88 -18.15
N GLY A 125 -4.44 -9.36 -17.40
CA GLY A 125 -3.86 -8.64 -16.26
C GLY A 125 -3.25 -7.30 -16.69
N ALA A 126 -2.46 -7.29 -17.77
CA ALA A 126 -1.85 -6.08 -18.31
C ALA A 126 -2.90 -5.03 -18.72
N ARG A 127 -3.97 -5.45 -19.41
CA ARG A 127 -5.07 -4.55 -19.79
C ARG A 127 -5.79 -3.96 -18.58
N ARG A 128 -5.98 -4.74 -17.51
CA ARG A 128 -6.60 -4.26 -16.27
C ARG A 128 -5.70 -3.26 -15.54
N GLU A 129 -4.39 -3.50 -15.48
CA GLU A 129 -3.45 -2.57 -14.87
C GLU A 129 -3.40 -1.25 -15.65
N GLU A 130 -3.43 -1.31 -16.99
CA GLU A 130 -3.54 -0.13 -17.83
C GLU A 130 -4.83 0.66 -17.55
N GLU A 131 -5.96 -0.03 -17.40
CA GLU A 131 -7.24 0.61 -17.03
C GLU A 131 -7.15 1.28 -15.65
N LEU A 132 -6.57 0.61 -14.65
CA LEU A 132 -6.35 1.18 -13.32
C LEU A 132 -5.50 2.45 -13.40
N CYS A 133 -4.38 2.41 -14.12
CA CYS A 133 -3.44 3.53 -14.23
C CYS A 133 -4.01 4.71 -15.01
N SER A 134 -4.79 4.44 -16.07
CA SER A 134 -5.36 5.48 -16.94
C SER A 134 -6.65 6.09 -16.39
N SER A 135 -7.27 5.48 -15.37
CA SER A 135 -8.52 5.97 -14.78
C SER A 135 -8.45 6.12 -13.25
N PHE A 136 -8.61 5.05 -12.48
CA PHE A 136 -8.76 5.06 -11.02
C PHE A 136 -7.55 5.65 -10.28
N TRP A 137 -6.35 5.37 -10.77
CA TRP A 137 -5.09 5.81 -10.16
C TRP A 137 -4.44 6.99 -10.86
N LYS A 138 -5.05 7.49 -11.94
CA LYS A 138 -4.47 8.54 -12.77
C LYS A 138 -4.03 9.76 -11.97
N GLU A 139 -4.87 10.24 -11.05
CA GLU A 139 -4.56 11.41 -10.24
C GLU A 139 -3.47 11.12 -9.20
N LEU A 140 -3.50 9.94 -8.57
CA LEU A 140 -2.46 9.52 -7.62
C LEU A 140 -1.09 9.46 -8.30
N ILE A 141 -1.02 8.85 -9.49
CA ILE A 141 0.19 8.73 -10.29
C ILE A 141 0.69 10.11 -10.74
N ALA A 142 -0.21 10.98 -11.22
CA ALA A 142 0.15 12.34 -11.62
C ALA A 142 0.78 13.16 -10.48
N ARG A 143 0.52 12.78 -9.22
CA ARG A 143 1.03 13.46 -8.02
C ARG A 143 2.17 12.71 -7.33
N GLY A 144 2.72 11.68 -7.98
CA GLY A 144 3.95 11.01 -7.56
C GLY A 144 3.79 9.62 -6.95
N ALA A 145 2.56 9.09 -6.83
CA ALA A 145 2.40 7.68 -6.46
C ALA A 145 2.99 6.77 -7.54
N VAL A 146 3.57 5.64 -7.14
CA VAL A 146 4.18 4.68 -8.07
C VAL A 146 3.40 3.38 -8.11
N VAL A 147 3.40 2.72 -9.26
CA VAL A 147 2.78 1.40 -9.45
C VAL A 147 3.85 0.32 -9.41
N LYS A 148 3.60 -0.77 -8.68
CA LYS A 148 4.47 -1.94 -8.58
C LYS A 148 3.64 -3.22 -8.70
N GLN A 149 4.15 -4.18 -9.46
CA GLN A 149 3.57 -5.52 -9.50
C GLN A 149 4.20 -6.38 -8.40
N THR A 150 3.38 -7.17 -7.71
CA THR A 150 3.86 -8.21 -6.80
C THR A 150 3.32 -9.56 -7.26
N GLY A 151 4.22 -10.50 -7.56
CA GLY A 151 3.85 -11.88 -7.87
C GLY A 151 3.38 -12.67 -6.64
N GLY A 152 2.82 -13.87 -6.87
CA GLY A 152 2.32 -14.74 -5.81
C GLY A 152 3.36 -15.06 -4.73
N LEU A 153 2.87 -15.25 -3.49
CA LEU A 153 3.67 -15.60 -2.29
C LEU A 153 4.50 -16.91 -2.43
N HIS A 154 4.32 -17.65 -3.53
CA HIS A 154 4.97 -18.92 -3.83
C HIS A 154 6.13 -18.83 -4.84
N GLY A 155 6.40 -17.64 -5.39
CA GLY A 155 7.61 -17.39 -6.16
C GLY A 155 8.81 -17.21 -5.24
N SER A 156 9.93 -17.86 -5.53
CA SER A 156 11.22 -17.66 -4.87
C SER A 156 11.87 -16.30 -5.15
N ASP A 157 11.16 -15.38 -5.81
CA ASP A 157 11.60 -14.02 -6.08
C ASP A 157 10.95 -13.03 -5.09
N PRO A 158 11.67 -12.62 -4.03
CA PRO A 158 11.18 -11.63 -3.08
C PRO A 158 11.18 -10.19 -3.64
N SER A 159 11.62 -9.98 -4.89
CA SER A 159 11.85 -8.64 -5.46
C SER A 159 10.66 -7.71 -5.27
N GLY A 160 9.44 -8.13 -5.61
CA GLY A 160 8.27 -7.25 -5.62
C GLY A 160 8.00 -6.54 -4.29
N HIS A 161 8.01 -7.27 -3.17
CA HIS A 161 7.72 -6.67 -1.86
C HIS A 161 8.92 -5.90 -1.30
N VAL A 162 10.15 -6.31 -1.62
CA VAL A 162 11.37 -5.57 -1.26
C VAL A 162 11.41 -4.23 -2.00
N GLU A 163 11.06 -4.19 -3.28
CA GLU A 163 10.99 -2.94 -4.06
C GLU A 163 9.93 -1.97 -3.51
N VAL A 164 8.79 -2.48 -3.05
CA VAL A 164 7.75 -1.65 -2.41
C VAL A 164 8.31 -0.98 -1.15
N LEU A 165 8.97 -1.75 -0.27
CA LEU A 165 9.58 -1.21 0.95
C LEU A 165 10.73 -0.26 0.63
N ARG A 166 11.58 -0.61 -0.33
CA ARG A 166 12.70 0.22 -0.77
C ARG A 166 12.22 1.60 -1.21
N HIS A 167 11.22 1.65 -2.08
CA HIS A 167 10.64 2.90 -2.58
C HIS A 167 10.21 3.80 -1.42
N ILE A 168 9.39 3.28 -0.50
CA ILE A 168 8.88 4.05 0.65
C ILE A 168 10.04 4.57 1.52
N LEU A 169 11.03 3.73 1.80
CA LEU A 169 12.17 4.10 2.65
C LEU A 169 13.04 5.18 2.02
N GLN A 170 13.25 5.14 0.70
CA GLN A 170 13.99 6.17 -0.02
C GLN A 170 13.22 7.49 -0.08
N SER A 171 11.90 7.45 -0.23
CA SER A 171 11.04 8.65 -0.21
C SER A 171 10.86 9.28 1.18
N LEU A 172 11.34 8.66 2.26
CA LEU A 172 11.35 9.25 3.60
C LEU A 172 12.55 10.17 3.86
N GLY A 173 13.61 10.05 3.05
CA GLY A 173 14.84 10.84 3.20
C GLY A 173 14.89 12.10 2.33
N THR A 174 13.86 12.34 1.52
CA THR A 174 13.70 13.47 0.57
C THR A 174 12.68 14.47 1.08
#